data_AF-A0A3C0ARH0-F1
#
_entry.id   AF-A0A3C0ARH0-F1
#
_cell.length_a   1.000
_cell.length_b   1.000
_cell.length_c   1.000
_cell.angle_alpha   90.00
_cell.angle_beta   90.00
_cell.angle_gamma   90.00
#
_symmetry.space_group_name_H-M   'P 1'
#
loop_
_entity.id
_entity.type
_entity.pdbx_description
1 polymer ?
#
loop_
_entity_poly.entity_id
_entity_poly.type
_entity_poly.pdbx_seq_one_letter_code
_entity_poly.pdbx_strand_id
1 'polypeptide(L)'
;MNCAACHNRDTDSSPRALIVVEEGESGLPPEPLPSLTWVGEKLKPDWAESFIAGELNWRPRPWLKSRMPAFPAHAAILSRGMAAQHGRLRHPSEVNTTQEHAPAEMQIQLGQQLTSKTALDCRQCHGIGDILPTGDEKTKIAPGINFVHIKERLDDEYYRRFVLDPPRFDISTKMPRLSADGKTTKITNILDGNAELQFQAIWRYIQSLDDQPRSFRNN
;
A
#
# COMPACT_ATOMS: atom_id res chain seq x y z
N MET A 1 19.10 17.97 1.73
CA MET A 1 17.96 17.04 1.55
C MET A 1 16.68 17.82 1.74
N ASN A 2 15.76 17.82 0.77
CA ASN A 2 14.53 18.61 0.83
C ASN A 2 13.33 17.76 0.35
N CYS A 3 12.75 16.98 1.26
CA CYS A 3 11.65 16.07 0.93
C CYS A 3 10.38 16.81 0.47
N ALA A 4 10.11 17.98 1.07
CA ALA A 4 8.96 18.83 0.78
C ALA A 4 8.99 19.42 -0.64
N ALA A 5 10.18 19.48 -1.27
CA ALA A 5 10.29 19.84 -2.68
C ALA A 5 9.51 18.89 -3.61
N CYS A 6 9.27 17.64 -3.19
CA CYS A 6 8.55 16.63 -3.98
C CYS A 6 7.29 16.08 -3.31
N HIS A 7 7.25 16.01 -1.98
CA HIS A 7 6.17 15.35 -1.25
C HIS A 7 5.38 16.33 -0.39
N ASN A 8 4.06 16.16 -0.39
CA ASN A 8 3.22 16.77 0.63
C ASN A 8 3.55 16.17 2.00
N ARG A 9 3.39 16.97 3.05
CA ARG A 9 3.56 16.52 4.43
C ARG A 9 2.71 17.38 5.35
N ASP A 10 1.84 16.73 6.12
CA ASP A 10 0.91 17.42 7.02
C ASP A 10 0.09 18.45 6.24
N THR A 11 0.20 19.74 6.58
CA THR A 11 -0.43 20.85 5.87
C THR A 11 0.41 21.40 4.71
N ASP A 12 1.67 20.98 4.60
CA ASP A 12 2.60 21.50 3.60
C ASP A 12 2.38 20.81 2.25
N SER A 13 2.16 21.64 1.23
CA SER A 13 1.99 21.19 -0.15
C SER A 13 3.29 21.35 -0.94
N SER A 14 3.64 20.32 -1.70
CA SER A 14 4.82 20.31 -2.55
C SER A 14 4.59 21.12 -3.83
N PRO A 15 5.53 21.97 -4.25
CA PRO A 15 5.46 22.64 -5.55
C PRO A 15 5.51 21.65 -6.72
N ARG A 16 6.08 20.44 -6.53
CA ARG A 16 6.16 19.40 -7.57
C ARG A 16 4.79 18.88 -8.00
N ALA A 17 3.76 19.01 -7.15
CA ALA A 17 2.41 18.56 -7.49
C ALA A 17 1.88 19.26 -8.76
N LEU A 18 2.14 20.56 -8.93
CA LEU A 18 1.74 21.33 -10.12
C LEU A 18 2.48 20.86 -11.37
N ILE A 19 3.80 20.65 -11.25
CA ILE A 19 4.62 20.21 -12.39
C ILE A 19 4.24 18.80 -12.84
N VAL A 20 3.93 17.91 -11.89
CA VAL A 20 3.42 16.58 -12.19
C VAL A 20 2.13 16.66 -13.00
N VAL A 21 1.20 17.56 -12.66
CA VAL A 21 -0.03 17.79 -13.45
C VAL A 21 0.28 18.25 -14.88
N GLU A 22 1.24 19.16 -15.07
CA GLU A 22 1.66 19.65 -16.40
C GLU A 22 2.33 18.57 -17.25
N GLU A 23 3.04 17.61 -16.64
CA GLU A 23 3.72 16.49 -17.31
C GLU A 23 2.76 15.34 -17.75
N GLY A 24 1.45 15.51 -17.60
CA GLY A 24 0.43 14.53 -17.97
C GLY A 24 0.31 14.30 -19.48
N GLU A 25 0.55 13.08 -19.96
CA GLU A 25 0.53 12.75 -21.40
C GLU A 25 -0.85 12.34 -21.94
N SER A 26 -1.77 11.90 -21.07
CA SER A 26 -3.06 11.32 -21.47
C SER A 26 -4.24 12.29 -21.36
N GLY A 27 -3.97 13.58 -21.14
CA GLY A 27 -5.01 14.58 -20.80
C GLY A 27 -5.65 14.36 -19.42
N LEU A 28 -5.19 13.34 -18.68
CA LEU A 28 -5.55 13.07 -17.30
C LEU A 28 -4.37 13.43 -16.39
N PRO A 29 -4.62 14.02 -15.21
CA PRO A 29 -3.56 14.30 -14.25
C PRO A 29 -2.86 12.99 -13.87
N PRO A 30 -1.52 12.90 -13.95
CA PRO A 30 -0.79 11.74 -13.49
C PRO A 30 -0.95 11.56 -11.98
N GLU A 31 -0.69 10.35 -11.50
CA GLU A 31 -0.82 10.05 -10.07
C GLU A 31 0.07 10.97 -9.23
N PRO A 32 -0.46 11.62 -8.17
CA PRO A 32 0.33 12.46 -7.30
C PRO A 32 1.42 11.67 -6.57
N LEU A 33 2.51 12.35 -6.22
CA LEU A 33 3.54 11.76 -5.38
C LEU A 33 2.96 11.49 -3.98
N PRO A 34 3.30 10.34 -3.36
CA PRO A 34 2.69 9.94 -2.10
C PRO A 34 3.01 10.95 -1.00
N SER A 35 1.99 11.31 -0.20
CA SER A 35 2.19 12.13 1.00
C SER A 35 3.09 11.42 2.02
N LEU A 36 3.91 12.20 2.72
CA LEU A 36 4.74 11.75 3.83
C LEU A 36 4.08 11.91 5.20
N THR A 37 2.87 12.49 5.30
CA THR A 37 2.15 12.71 6.57
C THR A 37 2.19 11.47 7.48
N TRP A 38 1.75 10.32 6.96
CA TRP A 38 1.59 9.09 7.73
C TRP A 38 2.71 8.08 7.50
N VAL A 39 3.85 8.49 6.93
CA VAL A 39 4.87 7.56 6.42
C VAL A 39 5.45 6.64 7.51
N GLY A 40 5.61 7.16 8.73
CA GLY A 40 6.18 6.41 9.85
C GLY A 40 5.25 5.40 10.51
N GLU A 41 3.94 5.61 10.43
CA GLU A 41 2.95 4.59 10.80
C GLU A 41 2.76 3.57 9.68
N LYS A 42 2.80 4.05 8.42
CA LYS A 42 2.51 3.27 7.23
C LYS A 42 3.56 2.22 6.89
N LEU A 43 4.84 2.58 7.03
CA LEU A 43 5.94 1.75 6.54
C LEU A 43 6.67 1.05 7.67
N LYS A 44 7.05 -0.20 7.43
CA LYS A 44 8.00 -0.92 8.27
C LYS A 44 9.33 -0.14 8.27
N PRO A 45 9.92 0.17 9.45
CA PRO A 45 11.14 0.98 9.52
C PRO A 45 12.32 0.39 8.73
N ASP A 46 12.54 -0.92 8.82
CA ASP A 46 13.66 -1.57 8.13
C ASP A 46 13.51 -1.47 6.60
N TRP A 47 12.28 -1.62 6.09
CA TRP A 47 11.98 -1.41 4.67
C TRP A 47 12.18 0.05 4.26
N ALA A 48 11.70 1.00 5.07
CA ALA A 48 11.85 2.42 4.79
C ALA A 48 13.32 2.85 4.77
N GLU A 49 14.16 2.28 5.65
CA GLU A 49 15.60 2.51 5.67
C GLU A 49 16.23 2.08 4.34
N SER A 50 16.04 0.83 3.93
CA SER A 50 16.59 0.33 2.66
C SER A 50 16.05 1.07 1.44
N PHE A 51 14.77 1.49 1.46
CA PHE A 51 14.20 2.31 0.38
C PHE A 51 14.85 3.70 0.30
N ILE A 52 15.00 4.38 1.43
CA ILE A 52 15.64 5.71 1.50
C ILE A 52 17.12 5.61 1.16
N ALA A 53 17.79 4.51 1.53
CA ALA A 53 19.18 4.26 1.17
C ALA A 53 19.38 3.99 -0.33
N GLY A 54 18.31 3.66 -1.07
CA GLY A 54 18.37 3.28 -2.47
C GLY A 54 18.83 1.84 -2.69
N GLU A 55 18.65 0.97 -1.70
CA GLU A 55 19.12 -0.42 -1.70
C GLU A 55 18.09 -1.39 -2.28
N LEU A 56 16.84 -0.95 -2.48
CA LEU A 56 15.82 -1.79 -3.12
C LEU A 56 16.12 -1.96 -4.60
N ASN A 57 16.16 -3.22 -5.05
CA ASN A 57 16.34 -3.59 -6.46
C ASN A 57 15.06 -3.51 -7.30
N TRP A 58 13.96 -2.96 -6.74
CA TRP A 58 12.66 -2.81 -7.39
C TRP A 58 12.01 -1.46 -7.01
N ARG A 59 10.99 -1.07 -7.76
CA ARG A 59 10.24 0.17 -7.52
C ARG A 59 8.81 -0.14 -7.10
N PRO A 60 8.29 0.43 -6.00
CA PRO A 60 6.91 0.20 -5.60
C PRO A 60 5.84 0.79 -6.52
N ARG A 61 6.22 1.80 -7.29
CA ARG A 61 5.35 2.53 -8.20
C ARG A 61 6.08 2.77 -9.53
N PRO A 62 6.38 1.70 -10.30
CA PRO A 62 7.20 1.79 -11.51
C PRO A 62 6.59 2.70 -12.59
N TRP A 63 5.28 2.90 -12.56
CA TRP A 63 4.52 3.79 -13.46
C TRP A 63 4.74 5.29 -13.18
N LEU A 64 5.29 5.67 -12.02
CA LEU A 64 5.64 7.08 -11.78
C LEU A 64 6.91 7.45 -12.57
N LYS A 65 6.85 8.56 -13.32
CA LYS A 65 8.03 9.10 -14.02
C LYS A 65 9.05 9.69 -13.05
N SER A 66 8.58 10.39 -12.03
CA SER A 66 9.40 10.96 -10.95
C SER A 66 10.29 9.91 -10.29
N ARG A 67 11.48 10.32 -9.87
CA ARG A 67 12.47 9.48 -9.17
C ARG A 67 12.75 10.09 -7.81
N MET A 68 12.67 9.27 -6.77
CA MET A 68 13.10 9.65 -5.43
C MET A 68 14.63 9.53 -5.35
N PRO A 69 15.37 10.58 -4.94
CA PRO A 69 16.80 10.47 -4.70
C PRO A 69 17.11 9.53 -3.53
N ALA A 70 18.26 8.88 -3.58
CA ALA A 70 18.77 8.07 -2.46
C ALA A 70 19.49 8.95 -1.43
N PHE A 71 19.35 8.60 -0.15
CA PHE A 71 19.96 9.28 0.99
C PHE A 71 20.62 8.27 1.96
N PRO A 72 21.59 7.45 1.52
CA PRO A 72 22.17 6.36 2.32
C PRO A 72 22.74 6.83 3.66
N ALA A 73 23.47 7.95 3.68
CA ALA A 73 24.03 8.51 4.91
C ALA A 73 22.97 8.94 5.95
N HIS A 74 21.72 9.12 5.54
CA HIS A 74 20.63 9.58 6.41
C HIS A 74 19.52 8.53 6.59
N ALA A 75 19.59 7.39 5.89
CA ALA A 75 18.49 6.43 5.82
C ALA A 75 18.05 5.92 7.20
N ALA A 76 19.02 5.48 8.03
CA ALA A 76 18.76 4.97 9.37
C ALA A 76 18.16 6.02 10.32
N ILE A 77 18.63 7.27 10.27
CA ILE A 77 18.10 8.33 11.15
C ILE A 77 16.73 8.80 10.69
N LEU A 78 16.50 8.89 9.37
CA LEU A 78 15.21 9.28 8.80
C LEU A 78 14.14 8.23 9.05
N SER A 79 14.44 6.95 8.79
CA SER A 79 13.49 5.87 9.02
C SER A 79 13.06 5.81 10.49
N ARG A 80 14.03 5.79 11.42
CA ARG A 80 13.75 5.81 12.86
C ARG A 80 13.01 7.07 13.30
N GLY A 81 13.41 8.24 12.80
CA GLY A 81 12.75 9.51 13.12
C GLY A 81 11.29 9.52 12.66
N MET A 82 11.01 9.11 11.42
CA MET A 82 9.65 9.03 10.90
C MET A 82 8.77 8.07 11.70
N ALA A 83 9.29 6.89 12.03
CA ALA A 83 8.61 5.93 12.90
C ALA A 83 8.35 6.54 14.30
N ALA A 84 9.34 7.20 14.89
CA ALA A 84 9.22 7.85 16.20
C ALA A 84 8.13 8.94 16.24
N GLN A 85 7.96 9.70 15.17
CA GLN A 85 6.91 10.71 15.05
C GLN A 85 5.50 10.12 15.15
N HIS A 86 5.34 8.82 14.90
CA HIS A 86 4.08 8.08 15.00
C HIS A 86 4.06 7.11 16.19
N GLY A 87 4.98 7.24 17.15
CA GLY A 87 5.06 6.34 18.29
C GLY A 87 5.49 4.90 17.93
N ARG A 88 6.12 4.69 16.77
CA ARG A 88 6.55 3.37 16.26
C ARG A 88 8.03 3.08 16.51
N LEU A 89 8.59 3.59 17.62
CA LEU A 89 9.94 3.19 18.06
C LEU A 89 9.87 1.73 18.50
N ARG A 90 10.31 0.80 17.62
CA ARG A 90 10.39 -0.66 17.82
C ARG A 90 9.98 -1.11 19.24
N HIS A 91 8.73 -1.51 19.38
CA HIS A 91 8.51 -2.82 19.97
C HIS A 91 8.54 -3.77 18.78
N PRO A 92 9.34 -4.86 18.80
CA PRO A 92 8.91 -6.03 18.05
C PRO A 92 7.52 -6.30 18.63
N SER A 93 6.46 -5.95 17.90
CA SER A 93 5.15 -6.45 18.30
C SER A 93 5.33 -7.95 18.28
N GLU A 94 5.34 -8.53 19.49
CA GLU A 94 4.83 -9.86 19.74
C GLU A 94 3.76 -10.10 18.68
N VAL A 95 3.96 -11.17 17.90
CA VAL A 95 2.97 -11.61 16.93
C VAL A 95 1.66 -11.58 17.69
N ASN A 96 0.80 -10.60 17.41
CA ASN A 96 -0.52 -10.55 17.98
C ASN A 96 -1.25 -11.70 17.30
N THR A 97 -1.06 -12.90 17.84
CA THR A 97 -1.90 -14.07 17.66
C THR A 97 -3.24 -13.71 18.25
N THR A 98 -3.95 -12.83 17.56
CA THR A 98 -5.40 -12.79 17.61
C THR A 98 -5.85 -14.21 17.35
N GLN A 99 -6.62 -14.77 18.29
CA GLN A 99 -7.11 -16.14 18.21
C GLN A 99 -7.71 -16.38 16.82
N GLU A 100 -7.07 -17.26 16.07
CA GLU A 100 -7.44 -17.53 14.69
C GLU A 100 -8.79 -18.27 14.69
N HIS A 101 -9.82 -17.64 14.14
CA HIS A 101 -11.16 -18.21 14.05
C HIS A 101 -11.26 -19.37 13.03
N ALA A 102 -10.25 -19.52 12.16
CA ALA A 102 -10.15 -20.57 11.14
C ALA A 102 -8.69 -21.01 10.94
N PRO A 103 -8.42 -22.24 10.49
CA PRO A 103 -7.06 -22.68 10.14
C PRO A 103 -6.41 -21.75 9.12
N ALA A 104 -5.10 -21.51 9.23
CA ALA A 104 -4.35 -20.56 8.40
C ALA A 104 -4.61 -20.74 6.89
N GLU A 105 -4.67 -21.98 6.40
CA GLU A 105 -4.95 -22.29 5.00
C GLU A 105 -6.35 -21.82 4.54
N MET A 106 -7.36 -22.00 5.39
CA MET A 106 -8.71 -21.53 5.10
C MET A 106 -8.75 -19.99 5.04
N GLN A 107 -8.04 -19.30 5.93
CA GLN A 107 -7.97 -17.82 5.88
C GLN A 107 -7.31 -17.33 4.59
N ILE A 108 -6.26 -18.01 4.13
CA ILE A 108 -5.58 -17.69 2.86
C ILE A 108 -6.55 -17.87 1.68
N GLN A 109 -7.28 -18.99 1.62
CA GLN A 109 -8.24 -19.27 0.55
C GLN A 109 -9.40 -18.25 0.54
N LEU A 110 -9.94 -17.91 1.71
CA LEU A 110 -10.97 -16.87 1.83
C LEU A 110 -10.44 -15.50 1.40
N GLY A 111 -9.22 -15.16 1.79
CA GLY A 111 -8.55 -13.93 1.36
C GLY A 111 -8.38 -13.87 -0.16
N GLN A 112 -7.92 -14.97 -0.77
CA GLN A 112 -7.81 -15.08 -2.22
C GLN A 112 -9.17 -14.86 -2.90
N GLN A 113 -10.21 -15.56 -2.42
CA GLN A 113 -11.57 -15.42 -2.94
C GLN A 113 -12.10 -13.98 -2.83
N LEU A 114 -11.86 -13.31 -1.69
CA LEU A 114 -12.27 -11.93 -1.46
C LEU A 114 -11.63 -10.94 -2.43
N THR A 115 -10.40 -11.19 -2.88
CA THR A 115 -9.71 -10.31 -3.84
C THR A 115 -10.20 -10.45 -5.29
N SER A 116 -10.98 -11.51 -5.59
CA SER A 116 -11.45 -11.82 -6.92
C SER A 116 -12.53 -10.85 -7.43
N LYS A 117 -12.76 -10.88 -8.76
CA LYS A 117 -13.77 -10.08 -9.45
C LYS A 117 -15.20 -10.29 -8.94
N THR A 118 -15.50 -11.48 -8.42
CA THR A 118 -16.83 -11.82 -7.89
C THR A 118 -17.04 -11.34 -6.45
N ALA A 119 -16.03 -10.74 -5.82
CA ALA A 119 -16.08 -10.26 -4.45
C ALA A 119 -15.72 -8.76 -4.36
N LEU A 120 -14.63 -8.43 -3.66
CA LEU A 120 -14.20 -7.04 -3.47
C LEU A 120 -13.42 -6.50 -4.68
N ASP A 121 -13.09 -7.34 -5.66
CA ASP A 121 -12.43 -6.99 -6.93
C ASP A 121 -11.13 -6.18 -6.75
N CYS A 122 -10.33 -6.52 -5.73
CA CYS A 122 -9.07 -5.83 -5.45
C CYS A 122 -8.07 -5.93 -6.62
N ARG A 123 -8.21 -6.99 -7.42
CA ARG A 123 -7.46 -7.25 -8.65
C ARG A 123 -7.69 -6.23 -9.75
N GLN A 124 -8.75 -5.42 -9.69
CA GLN A 124 -8.99 -4.35 -10.65
C GLN A 124 -7.80 -3.39 -10.73
N CYS A 125 -7.17 -3.08 -9.59
CA CYS A 125 -6.03 -2.15 -9.50
C CYS A 125 -4.72 -2.83 -9.09
N HIS A 126 -4.74 -3.87 -8.26
CA HIS A 126 -3.52 -4.47 -7.71
C HIS A 126 -3.05 -5.66 -8.54
N GLY A 127 -1.74 -5.77 -8.77
CA GLY A 127 -1.02 -6.90 -9.37
C GLY A 127 -0.60 -7.99 -8.35
N ILE A 128 -0.25 -9.20 -8.81
CA ILE A 128 0.31 -10.31 -7.98
C ILE A 128 1.53 -10.84 -8.74
N GLY A 129 2.74 -10.46 -8.33
CA GLY A 129 3.96 -10.80 -9.08
C GLY A 129 3.82 -10.32 -10.53
N ASP A 130 4.02 -11.22 -11.49
CA ASP A 130 3.88 -10.93 -12.92
C ASP A 130 2.42 -10.87 -13.42
N ILE A 131 1.46 -11.24 -12.58
CA ILE A 131 0.04 -11.19 -12.95
C ILE A 131 -0.44 -9.74 -12.83
N LEU A 132 -0.66 -9.12 -13.99
CA LEU A 132 -1.16 -7.75 -14.12
C LEU A 132 -2.56 -7.55 -13.52
N PRO A 133 -2.89 -6.33 -13.05
CA PRO A 133 -4.25 -5.98 -12.66
C PRO A 133 -5.27 -6.27 -13.77
N THR A 134 -6.50 -6.61 -13.39
CA THR A 134 -7.59 -7.02 -14.29
C THR A 134 -8.50 -5.87 -14.74
N GLY A 135 -8.26 -4.65 -14.25
CA GLY A 135 -9.03 -3.47 -14.61
C GLY A 135 -8.84 -3.05 -16.07
N ASP A 136 -9.79 -2.27 -16.57
CA ASP A 136 -9.73 -1.65 -17.89
C ASP A 136 -8.66 -0.55 -17.97
N GLU A 137 -8.45 0.01 -19.16
CA GLU A 137 -7.46 1.06 -19.38
C GLU A 137 -7.67 2.28 -18.47
N LYS A 138 -8.92 2.58 -18.06
CA LYS A 138 -9.23 3.66 -17.11
C LYS A 138 -8.77 3.33 -15.69
N THR A 139 -8.84 2.07 -15.30
CA THR A 139 -8.38 1.61 -13.99
C THR A 139 -6.85 1.53 -13.92
N LYS A 140 -6.20 1.16 -15.04
CA LYS A 140 -4.73 1.11 -15.15
C LYS A 140 -4.04 2.48 -15.04
N ILE A 141 -4.78 3.58 -15.06
CA ILE A 141 -4.27 4.95 -14.87
C ILE A 141 -3.85 5.20 -13.42
N ALA A 142 -4.41 4.43 -12.47
CA ALA A 142 -4.05 4.49 -11.06
C ALA A 142 -3.82 3.09 -10.50
N PRO A 143 -2.74 2.41 -10.91
CA PRO A 143 -2.47 1.06 -10.49
C PRO A 143 -2.16 1.02 -8.99
N GLY A 144 -2.66 -0.01 -8.33
CA GLY A 144 -2.36 -0.32 -6.95
C GLY A 144 -0.97 -0.95 -6.81
N ILE A 145 -0.35 -0.78 -5.65
CA ILE A 145 0.91 -1.46 -5.34
C ILE A 145 0.70 -2.98 -5.41
N ASN A 146 1.56 -3.69 -6.13
CA ASN A 146 1.46 -5.15 -6.28
C ASN A 146 1.44 -5.85 -4.91
N PHE A 147 0.58 -6.85 -4.74
CA PHE A 147 0.40 -7.54 -3.46
C PHE A 147 1.69 -8.15 -2.91
N VAL A 148 2.58 -8.67 -3.77
CA VAL A 148 3.87 -9.23 -3.33
C VAL A 148 4.77 -8.17 -2.68
N HIS A 149 4.57 -6.90 -3.03
CA HIS A 149 5.32 -5.77 -2.46
C HIS A 149 4.67 -5.18 -1.21
N ILE A 150 3.39 -5.47 -0.94
CA ILE A 150 2.68 -4.94 0.22
C ILE A 150 3.24 -5.56 1.50
N LYS A 151 3.40 -6.89 1.54
CA LYS A 151 3.86 -7.60 2.74
C LYS A 151 5.25 -7.15 3.21
N GLU A 152 6.13 -6.78 2.28
CA GLU A 152 7.51 -6.37 2.58
C GLU A 152 7.56 -4.99 3.26
N ARG A 153 6.61 -4.10 2.95
CA ARG A 153 6.72 -2.67 3.27
C ARG A 153 5.69 -2.13 4.24
N LEU A 154 4.46 -2.67 4.19
CA LEU A 154 3.32 -2.07 4.88
C LEU A 154 3.25 -2.61 6.30
N ASP A 155 3.04 -1.71 7.25
CA ASP A 155 2.78 -2.08 8.63
C ASP A 155 1.39 -2.74 8.78
N ASP A 156 1.29 -3.78 9.59
CA ASP A 156 0.05 -4.56 9.80
C ASP A 156 -1.06 -3.71 10.44
N GLU A 157 -0.71 -2.90 11.44
CA GLU A 157 -1.67 -2.08 12.15
C GLU A 157 -2.20 -0.96 11.26
N TYR A 158 -1.30 -0.35 10.48
CA TYR A 158 -1.70 0.59 9.44
C TYR A 158 -2.59 -0.07 8.40
N TYR A 159 -2.25 -1.27 7.90
CA TYR A 159 -3.06 -2.00 6.93
C TYR A 159 -4.51 -2.16 7.42
N ARG A 160 -4.67 -2.67 8.65
CA ARG A 160 -5.99 -2.94 9.25
C ARG A 160 -6.87 -1.69 9.31
N ARG A 161 -6.28 -0.53 9.62
CA ARG A 161 -7.02 0.75 9.60
C ARG A 161 -7.25 1.29 8.19
N PHE A 162 -6.23 1.21 7.34
CA PHE A 162 -6.24 1.82 6.01
C PHE A 162 -7.26 1.16 5.09
N VAL A 163 -7.35 -0.18 5.09
CA VAL A 163 -8.22 -0.94 4.17
C VAL A 163 -9.72 -0.71 4.43
N LEU A 164 -10.09 -0.33 5.65
CA LEU A 164 -11.48 0.00 6.02
C LEU A 164 -11.97 1.26 5.30
N ASP A 165 -11.15 2.32 5.33
CA ASP A 165 -11.50 3.63 4.76
C ASP A 165 -10.23 4.36 4.26
N PRO A 166 -9.70 4.00 3.08
CA PRO A 166 -8.46 4.58 2.55
C PRO A 166 -8.50 6.12 2.42
N PRO A 167 -9.59 6.75 1.94
CA PRO A 167 -9.68 8.21 1.83
C PRO A 167 -9.50 8.97 3.15
N ARG A 168 -9.69 8.31 4.31
CA ARG A 168 -9.42 8.91 5.62
C ARG A 168 -7.94 9.20 5.85
N PHE A 169 -7.04 8.43 5.23
CA PHE A 169 -5.59 8.59 5.35
C PHE A 169 -4.99 9.41 4.22
N ASP A 170 -5.54 9.27 3.02
CA ASP A 170 -5.09 9.97 1.82
C ASP A 170 -6.28 10.24 0.91
N ILE A 171 -6.80 11.47 0.93
CA ILE A 171 -7.95 11.86 0.11
C ILE A 171 -7.69 11.73 -1.40
N SER A 172 -6.42 11.70 -1.82
CA SER A 172 -6.03 11.54 -3.21
C SER A 172 -6.00 10.08 -3.66
N THR A 173 -6.11 9.12 -2.73
CA THR A 173 -6.12 7.69 -3.03
C THR A 173 -7.26 7.32 -3.98
N LYS A 174 -6.98 6.40 -4.90
CA LYS A 174 -8.01 5.80 -5.77
C LYS A 174 -8.58 4.51 -5.21
N MET A 175 -8.02 4.01 -4.10
CA MET A 175 -8.55 2.84 -3.43
C MET A 175 -9.92 3.18 -2.83
N PRO A 176 -10.99 2.45 -3.19
CA PRO A 176 -12.34 2.78 -2.76
C PRO A 176 -12.51 2.47 -1.28
N ARG A 177 -13.49 3.14 -0.65
CA ARG A 177 -14.00 2.75 0.66
C ARG A 177 -14.82 1.46 0.52
N LEU A 178 -14.28 0.34 1.02
CA LEU A 178 -14.90 -0.99 0.89
C LEU A 178 -15.84 -1.34 2.06
N SER A 179 -15.75 -0.61 3.18
CA SER A 179 -16.67 -0.72 4.32
C SER A 179 -17.23 0.66 4.70
N ALA A 180 -18.52 0.87 4.44
CA ALA A 180 -19.18 2.17 4.64
C ALA A 180 -19.50 2.47 6.12
N ASP A 181 -19.65 1.44 6.95
CA ASP A 181 -19.91 1.53 8.39
C ASP A 181 -18.67 1.15 9.23
N GLY A 182 -17.58 0.73 8.57
CA GLY A 182 -16.37 0.20 9.22
C GLY A 182 -16.55 -1.17 9.86
N LYS A 183 -17.68 -1.84 9.65
CA LYS A 183 -18.04 -3.12 10.27
C LYS A 183 -18.37 -4.20 9.25
N THR A 184 -19.01 -3.82 8.14
CA THR A 184 -19.48 -4.73 7.11
C THR A 184 -18.98 -4.34 5.71
N THR A 185 -18.84 -5.33 4.83
CA THR A 185 -18.65 -5.09 3.39
C THR A 185 -19.88 -5.53 2.60
N LYS A 186 -19.90 -5.20 1.31
CA LYS A 186 -20.95 -5.65 0.38
C LYS A 186 -20.98 -7.18 0.17
N ILE A 187 -19.93 -7.91 0.59
CA ILE A 187 -19.78 -9.35 0.37
C ILE A 187 -20.26 -10.10 1.61
N THR A 188 -21.55 -10.39 1.70
CA THR A 188 -22.15 -10.99 2.91
C THR A 188 -22.00 -12.50 2.99
N ASN A 189 -21.74 -13.18 1.87
CA ASN A 189 -21.63 -14.65 1.79
C ASN A 189 -20.27 -15.22 2.22
N ILE A 190 -19.32 -14.36 2.61
CA ILE A 190 -18.01 -14.76 3.14
C ILE A 190 -17.88 -14.14 4.53
N LEU A 191 -17.62 -14.94 5.57
CA LEU A 191 -17.42 -14.45 6.95
C LEU A 191 -18.54 -13.49 7.41
N ASP A 192 -19.78 -13.77 7.00
CA ASP A 192 -20.99 -12.99 7.30
C ASP A 192 -20.89 -11.49 6.96
N GLY A 193 -20.03 -11.13 6.00
CA GLY A 193 -19.79 -9.73 5.65
C GLY A 193 -18.95 -8.95 6.66
N ASN A 194 -18.42 -9.59 7.70
CA ASN A 194 -17.63 -8.93 8.72
C ASN A 194 -16.33 -8.36 8.11
N ALA A 195 -16.25 -7.04 8.02
CA ALA A 195 -15.15 -6.34 7.34
C ALA A 195 -13.79 -6.63 7.98
N GLU A 196 -13.76 -6.69 9.30
CA GLU A 196 -12.55 -6.96 10.05
C GLU A 196 -11.98 -8.36 9.73
N LEU A 197 -12.81 -9.40 9.80
CA LEU A 197 -12.40 -10.77 9.47
C LEU A 197 -12.05 -10.92 7.98
N GLN A 198 -12.79 -10.28 7.09
CA GLN A 198 -12.52 -10.31 5.66
C GLN A 198 -11.19 -9.66 5.30
N PHE A 199 -10.92 -8.47 5.84
CA PHE A 199 -9.65 -7.79 5.60
C PHE A 199 -8.48 -8.51 6.26
N GLN A 200 -8.68 -9.16 7.41
CA GLN A 200 -7.69 -10.06 7.98
C GLN A 200 -7.39 -11.25 7.06
N ALA A 201 -8.41 -11.88 6.48
CA ALA A 201 -8.22 -12.97 5.52
C ALA A 201 -7.44 -12.50 4.27
N ILE A 202 -7.78 -11.33 3.72
CA ILE A 202 -7.04 -10.72 2.61
C ILE A 202 -5.58 -10.45 3.00
N TRP A 203 -5.33 -9.98 4.22
CA TRP A 203 -3.97 -9.80 4.71
C TRP A 203 -3.19 -11.11 4.76
N ARG A 204 -3.79 -12.17 5.31
CA ARG A 204 -3.16 -13.51 5.33
C ARG A 204 -2.84 -14.00 3.93
N TYR A 205 -3.75 -13.82 2.99
CA TYR A 205 -3.50 -14.12 1.58
C TYR A 205 -2.30 -13.33 1.06
N ILE A 206 -2.24 -12.00 1.27
CA ILE A 206 -1.10 -11.17 0.87
C ILE A 206 0.22 -11.65 1.51
N GLN A 207 0.22 -12.03 2.78
CA GLN A 207 1.39 -12.55 3.48
C GLN A 207 1.85 -13.92 2.95
N SER A 208 0.92 -14.74 2.43
CA SER A 208 1.21 -16.06 1.85
C SER A 208 1.84 -16.03 0.46
N LEU A 209 1.80 -14.88 -0.22
CA LEU A 209 2.34 -14.76 -1.58
C LEU A 209 3.86 -14.84 -1.57
N ASP A 210 4.43 -15.64 -2.46
CA ASP A 210 5.88 -15.76 -2.63
C ASP A 210 6.50 -14.55 -3.37
N ASP A 211 7.79 -14.32 -3.11
CA ASP A 211 8.59 -13.24 -3.70
C ASP A 211 9.08 -13.59 -5.13
N GLN A 212 8.20 -14.07 -5.99
CA GLN A 212 8.51 -14.42 -7.39
C GLN A 212 9.03 -13.18 -8.18
N PRO A 213 9.77 -13.38 -9.29
CA PRO A 213 10.69 -12.38 -9.85
C PRO A 213 10.11 -10.99 -10.09
N ARG A 214 10.91 -9.99 -9.70
CA ARG A 214 10.54 -8.58 -9.56
C ARG A 214 10.67 -7.77 -10.85
N SER A 215 10.29 -8.32 -12.01
CA SER A 215 10.43 -7.58 -13.27
C SER A 215 9.09 -7.06 -13.79
N PHE A 216 8.80 -5.79 -13.49
CA PHE A 216 8.10 -4.94 -14.45
C PHE A 216 9.04 -4.69 -15.64
N ARG A 217 9.42 -5.74 -16.38
CA ARG A 217 10.14 -5.59 -17.65
C ARG A 217 9.13 -5.57 -18.78
N ASN A 218 9.27 -4.51 -19.58
CA ASN A 218 8.68 -4.23 -20.90
C ASN A 218 7.34 -3.50 -20.87
N ASN A 219 7.39 -2.17 -20.76
CA ASN A 219 7.55 -1.32 -21.96
C ASN A 219 8.42 -0.11 -21.63
#